data_AF-A0A1E5VCD8-F1
#
_entry.id   AF-A0A1E5VCD8-F1
#
_cell.length_a   1.000
_cell.length_b   1.000
_cell.length_c   1.000
_cell.angle_alpha   90.00
_cell.angle_beta   90.00
_cell.angle_gamma   90.00
#
_symmetry.space_group_name_H-M   'P 1'
#
loop_
_entity.id
_entity.type
_entity.pdbx_description
1 polymer ?
#
loop_
_entity_poly.entity_id
_entity_poly.type
_entity_poly.pdbx_seq_one_letter_code
_entity_poly.pdbx_strand_id
1 'polypeptide(L)'
;LFTTLFDTASRAFDLSYMVLRNDGQGANQWQSEAKIRLPLNYHYNVLGAAGGYLLLLGFSEPSMSLPASERPKKQCFSLNLETFQIEWFCESSSLGEDAPLYAGFPPALSPPTI
;
A
#
# COMPACT_ATOMS: atom_id res chain seq x y z
N LEU A 1 5.15 10.88 -2.42
CA LEU A 1 5.56 9.57 -2.96
C LEU A 1 5.69 8.59 -1.81
N PHE A 2 5.17 7.36 -1.94
CA PHE A 2 5.28 6.30 -0.94
C PHE A 2 6.10 5.14 -1.48
N THR A 3 6.90 4.51 -0.63
CA THR A 3 7.69 3.32 -0.96
C THR A 3 7.85 2.43 0.26
N THR A 4 7.90 1.12 0.05
CA THR A 4 8.19 0.13 1.10
C THR A 4 9.66 -0.25 1.03
N LEU A 5 10.32 -0.29 2.19
CA LEU A 5 11.74 -0.63 2.33
C LEU A 5 11.85 -1.84 3.25
N PHE A 6 12.58 -2.87 2.83
CA PHE A 6 12.84 -4.03 3.69
C PHE A 6 14.07 -3.78 4.58
N ASP A 7 13.87 -3.84 5.90
CA ASP A 7 14.95 -3.82 6.88
C ASP A 7 15.39 -5.25 7.19
N THR A 8 16.59 -5.59 6.74
CA THR A 8 17.17 -6.93 6.90
C THR A 8 17.49 -7.27 8.35
N ALA A 9 17.79 -6.28 9.19
CA ALA A 9 18.15 -6.53 10.59
C ALA A 9 16.92 -6.93 11.42
N SER A 10 15.78 -6.28 11.17
CA SER A 10 14.53 -6.57 11.88
C SER A 10 13.58 -7.49 11.13
N ARG A 11 13.91 -7.88 9.88
CA ARG A 11 13.06 -8.66 8.96
C ARG A 11 11.65 -8.08 8.86
N ALA A 12 11.59 -6.76 8.74
CA ALA A 12 10.34 -6.00 8.70
C ALA A 12 10.35 -5.04 7.51
N PHE A 13 9.16 -4.60 7.10
CA PHE A 13 9.03 -3.52 6.15
C PHE A 13 8.80 -2.20 6.87
N ASP A 14 9.47 -1.16 6.38
CA ASP A 14 9.21 0.22 6.72
C ASP A 14 8.51 0.89 5.54
N LEU A 15 7.45 1.64 5.82
CA LEU A 15 6.89 2.60 4.89
C LEU A 15 7.70 3.89 4.98
N SER A 16 8.30 4.29 3.86
CA SER A 16 8.97 5.58 3.70
C SER A 16 8.15 6.44 2.75
N TYR A 17 8.10 7.74 3.03
CA TYR A 17 7.41 8.67 2.15
C TYR A 17 8.17 9.97 1.98
N MET A 18 7.96 10.58 0.82
CA MET A 18 8.51 11.88 0.47
C MET A 18 7.39 12.86 0.17
N VAL A 19 7.54 14.06 0.69
CA VAL A 19 6.63 15.19 0.47
C VAL A 19 7.34 16.24 -0.39
N LEU A 20 6.60 16.83 -1.33
CA LEU A 20 7.11 17.95 -2.12
C LEU A 20 6.90 19.22 -1.30
N ARG A 21 7.99 19.89 -0.90
CA ARG A 21 7.94 21.13 -0.14
C ARG A 21 8.66 22.23 -0.88
N ASN A 22 8.17 23.45 -0.74
CA ASN A 22 8.88 24.63 -1.20
C ASN A 22 10.06 24.87 -0.25
N ASP A 23 11.24 25.11 -0.79
CA ASP A 23 12.46 25.37 -0.03
C ASP A 23 12.56 26.81 0.50
N GLY A 24 11.51 27.61 0.32
CA GLY A 24 11.48 29.04 0.67
C GLY A 24 12.22 29.93 -0.32
N GLN A 25 12.89 29.35 -1.33
CA GLN A 25 13.62 30.05 -2.38
C GLN A 25 12.91 29.95 -3.74
N GLY A 26 11.68 29.45 -3.76
CA GLY A 26 10.84 29.37 -4.96
C GLY A 26 10.97 28.06 -5.74
N ALA A 27 11.78 27.11 -5.27
CA ALA A 27 11.87 25.77 -5.86
C ALA A 27 11.18 24.73 -4.96
N ASN A 28 10.54 23.76 -5.60
CA ASN A 28 9.95 22.63 -4.91
C ASN A 28 10.95 21.47 -4.86
N GLN A 29 11.20 20.93 -3.68
CA GLN A 29 12.11 19.81 -3.47
C GLN A 29 11.42 18.66 -2.75
N TRP A 30 11.72 17.43 -3.16
CA TRP A 30 11.25 16.24 -2.48
C TRP A 30 12.06 16.04 -1.19
N GLN A 31 11.37 16.01 -0.06
CA GLN A 31 11.97 15.78 1.25
C GLN A 31 11.46 14.46 1.82
N SER A 32 12.37 13.62 2.29
CA SER A 32 12.00 12.39 2.99
C SER A 32 11.47 12.71 4.37
N GLU A 33 10.38 12.06 4.74
CA GLU A 33 9.80 12.10 6.07
C GLU A 33 10.21 10.88 6.89
N ALA A 34 9.65 10.76 8.09
CA ALA A 34 9.89 9.63 8.99
C ALA A 34 9.47 8.29 8.37
N LYS A 35 10.19 7.24 8.76
CA LYS A 35 9.85 5.85 8.41
C LYS A 35 8.84 5.31 9.42
N ILE A 36 7.81 4.64 8.93
CA ILE A 36 6.79 3.99 9.75
C ILE A 36 6.98 2.48 9.64
N ARG A 37 7.15 1.83 10.79
CA ARG A 37 7.26 0.38 10.86
C ARG A 37 5.91 -0.27 10.53
N LEU A 38 5.87 -1.11 9.50
CA LEU A 38 4.69 -1.92 9.18
C LEU A 38 4.66 -3.19 10.05
N PRO A 39 3.47 -3.80 10.25
CA PRO A 39 3.35 -5.01 11.05
C PRO A 39 4.28 -6.13 10.56
N LEU A 40 4.92 -6.79 11.53
CA LEU A 40 5.78 -7.95 11.29
C LEU A 40 4.96 -9.08 10.64
N ASN A 41 5.61 -9.91 9.81
CA ASN A 41 5.07 -11.11 9.13
C ASN A 41 4.47 -10.92 7.72
N TYR A 42 4.54 -9.72 7.15
CA TYR A 42 4.12 -9.48 5.76
C TYR A 42 5.19 -8.73 4.97
N HIS A 43 5.31 -9.11 3.71
CA HIS A 43 5.85 -8.26 2.65
C HIS A 43 4.75 -7.37 2.11
N TYR A 44 5.04 -6.10 1.86
CA TYR A 44 4.04 -5.13 1.44
C TYR A 44 4.38 -4.49 0.10
N ASN A 45 3.40 -4.52 -0.80
CA ASN A 45 3.38 -3.70 -2.02
C ASN A 45 2.36 -2.56 -1.87
N VAL A 46 2.70 -1.37 -2.35
CA VAL A 46 1.77 -0.24 -2.42
C VAL A 46 0.91 -0.40 -3.67
N LEU A 47 -0.41 -0.49 -3.49
CA LEU A 47 -1.36 -0.58 -4.61
C LEU A 47 -1.86 0.79 -5.06
N GLY A 48 -1.93 1.75 -4.15
CA GLY A 48 -2.40 3.10 -4.46
C GLY A 48 -2.80 3.88 -3.21
N ALA A 49 -3.25 5.12 -3.40
CA ALA A 49 -3.74 5.97 -2.32
C ALA A 49 -5.02 6.70 -2.75
N ALA A 50 -6.01 6.76 -1.87
CA ALA A 50 -7.20 7.59 -2.03
C ALA A 50 -7.93 7.80 -0.69
N GLY A 51 -8.77 8.83 -0.62
CA GLY A 51 -9.65 9.06 0.53
C GLY A 51 -8.93 9.26 1.87
N GLY A 52 -7.64 9.64 1.86
CA GLY A 52 -6.82 9.73 3.08
C GLY A 52 -6.16 8.41 3.50
N TYR A 53 -6.23 7.37 2.67
CA TYR A 53 -5.65 6.06 2.96
C TYR A 53 -4.66 5.62 1.88
N LEU A 54 -3.66 4.86 2.30
CA LEU A 54 -2.76 4.08 1.45
C LEU A 54 -3.24 2.62 1.45
N LEU A 55 -3.41 2.04 0.27
CA LEU A 55 -3.77 0.63 0.11
C LEU A 55 -2.50 -0.21 -0.05
N LEU A 56 -2.37 -1.23 0.80
CA LEU A 56 -1.21 -2.11 0.85
C LEU A 56 -1.65 -3.55 0.60
N LEU A 57 -0.88 -4.26 -0.21
CA LEU A 57 -1.01 -5.71 -0.40
C LEU A 57 0.07 -6.42 0.41
N GLY A 58 -0.35 -7.12 1.46
CA GLY A 58 0.50 -7.95 2.30
C GLY A 58 0.53 -9.41 1.87
N PHE A 59 1.69 -10.05 1.93
CA PHE A 59 1.84 -11.50 1.75
C PHE A 59 2.92 -12.05 2.69
N SER A 60 2.69 -13.22 3.29
CA SER A 60 3.66 -13.85 4.18
C SER A 60 4.84 -14.44 3.40
N GLU A 61 6.04 -14.35 3.97
CA GLU A 61 7.28 -14.93 3.42
C GLU A 61 7.26 -16.48 3.48
N PRO A 62 7.84 -17.23 2.53
CA PRO A 62 7.68 -17.22 1.08
C PRO A 62 6.64 -18.25 0.60
N SER A 63 5.91 -17.90 -0.46
CA SER A 63 5.18 -18.87 -1.29
C SER A 63 5.61 -18.88 -2.76
N MET A 64 6.66 -18.13 -3.09
CA MET A 64 7.20 -18.11 -4.45
C MET A 64 7.79 -19.47 -4.85
N SER A 65 8.21 -20.29 -3.86
CA SER A 65 8.60 -21.69 -4.02
C SER A 65 7.41 -22.66 -4.05
N LEU A 66 6.22 -22.23 -3.64
CA LEU A 66 5.00 -23.03 -3.67
C LEU A 66 4.28 -22.83 -5.02
N PRO A 67 3.64 -23.89 -5.55
CA PRO A 67 2.77 -23.76 -6.72
C PRO A 67 1.66 -22.73 -6.43
N ALA A 68 1.20 -22.04 -7.47
CA ALA A 68 0.22 -20.95 -7.33
C ALA A 68 -1.04 -21.34 -6.53
N SER A 69 -1.45 -22.61 -6.60
CA SER A 69 -2.58 -23.20 -5.85
C SER A 69 -2.35 -23.31 -4.35
N GLU A 70 -1.10 -23.35 -3.89
CA GLU A 70 -0.71 -23.51 -2.48
C GLU A 70 -0.18 -22.20 -1.89
N ARG A 71 -0.15 -21.12 -2.68
CA ARG A 71 0.26 -19.81 -2.18
C ARG A 71 -0.75 -19.30 -1.16
N PRO A 72 -0.30 -18.79 0.01
CA PRO A 72 -1.15 -18.05 0.91
C PRO A 72 -1.83 -16.93 0.15
N LYS A 73 -3.11 -16.73 0.46
CA LYS A 73 -3.86 -15.64 -0.13
C LYS A 73 -3.23 -14.32 0.28
N LYS A 74 -3.33 -13.35 -0.63
CA LYS A 74 -2.84 -12.01 -0.39
C LYS A 74 -3.84 -11.29 0.52
N GLN A 75 -3.32 -10.48 1.43
CA GLN A 75 -4.12 -9.72 2.38
C GLN A 75 -4.07 -8.25 2.02
N CYS A 76 -5.21 -7.57 2.09
CA CYS A 76 -5.28 -6.14 1.83
C CYS A 76 -5.42 -5.37 3.12
N PHE A 77 -4.63 -4.31 3.20
CA PHE A 77 -4.60 -3.41 4.32
C PHE A 77 -4.85 -1.98 3.86
N SER A 78 -5.52 -1.21 4.70
CA SER A 78 -5.62 0.24 4.58
C SER A 78 -4.78 0.87 5.67
N LEU A 79 -3.93 1.82 5.29
CA LEU A 79 -3.15 2.63 6.21
C LEU A 79 -3.70 4.06 6.17
N ASN A 80 -4.16 4.55 7.30
CA ASN A 80 -4.64 5.93 7.45
C ASN A 80 -3.43 6.89 7.38
N LEU A 81 -3.45 7.87 6.48
CA LEU A 81 -2.32 8.79 6.26
C LEU A 81 -2.19 9.88 7.32
N GLU A 82 -3.23 10.12 8.12
CA GLU A 82 -3.20 11.06 9.24
C GLU A 82 -2.66 10.40 10.51
N THR A 83 -3.12 9.19 10.82
CA THR A 83 -2.77 8.48 12.07
C THR A 83 -1.67 7.44 11.91
N PHE A 84 -1.34 7.06 10.67
CA PHE A 84 -0.45 5.95 10.34
C PHE A 84 -0.87 4.60 10.93
N GLN A 85 -2.14 4.45 11.30
CA GLN A 85 -2.71 3.19 11.74
C GLN A 85 -3.04 2.32 10.53
N ILE A 86 -2.74 1.03 10.66
CA ILE A 86 -3.00 0.02 9.64
C ILE A 86 -4.16 -0.87 10.07
N GLU A 87 -5.05 -1.16 9.14
CA GLU A 87 -6.21 -2.01 9.33
C GLU A 87 -6.26 -3.07 8.23
N TRP A 88 -6.54 -4.31 8.61
CA TRP A 88 -6.85 -5.39 7.66
C TRP A 88 -8.32 -5.25 7.22
N PHE A 89 -8.61 -5.36 5.93
CA PHE A 89 -10.00 -5.26 5.45
C PHE A 89 -10.45 -6.40 4.53
N CYS A 90 -9.55 -7.05 3.77
CA CYS A 90 -9.93 -8.22 2.99
C CYS A 90 -8.77 -9.19 2.69
N GLU A 91 -9.14 -10.37 2.24
CA GLU A 91 -8.24 -11.40 1.74
C GLU A 91 -8.65 -11.75 0.29
N SER A 92 -7.68 -11.90 -0.61
CA SER A 92 -7.94 -12.29 -2.00
C SER A 92 -6.89 -13.21 -2.57
N SER A 93 -7.35 -14.24 -3.28
CA SER A 93 -6.52 -15.11 -4.11
C SER A 93 -6.32 -14.58 -5.54
N SER A 94 -7.12 -13.60 -5.97
CA SER A 94 -7.19 -13.13 -7.36
C SER A 94 -6.66 -11.71 -7.57
N LEU A 95 -6.20 -11.04 -6.51
CA LEU A 95 -5.56 -9.73 -6.66
C LEU A 95 -4.20 -9.91 -7.33
N GLY A 96 -4.16 -9.60 -8.63
CA GLY A 96 -2.92 -9.34 -9.34
C GLY A 96 -2.15 -8.21 -8.67
N GLU A 97 -0.83 -8.26 -8.71
CA GLU A 97 0.02 -7.15 -8.22
C GLU A 97 -0.25 -5.85 -8.99
N ASP A 98 -0.77 -5.98 -10.21
CA ASP A 98 -1.08 -4.88 -11.13
C ASP A 98 -2.57 -4.56 -11.25
N ALA A 99 -3.45 -5.16 -10.42
CA ALA A 99 -4.87 -4.85 -10.49
C ALA A 99 -5.11 -3.44 -9.92
N PRO A 100 -5.52 -2.44 -10.74
CA PRO A 100 -5.74 -1.10 -10.22
C PRO A 100 -6.92 -1.14 -9.25
N LEU A 101 -6.65 -0.86 -7.98
CA LEU A 101 -7.71 -0.72 -6.99
C LEU A 101 -8.44 0.60 -7.22
N TYR A 102 -9.74 0.51 -7.48
CA TYR A 102 -10.59 1.68 -7.52
C TYR A 102 -10.89 2.11 -6.09
N ALA A 103 -10.33 3.26 -5.68
CA ALA A 103 -10.46 3.78 -4.33
C ALA A 103 -11.28 5.10 -4.29
N GLY A 104 -12.06 5.36 -5.35
CA GLY A 104 -13.04 6.47 -5.42
C GLY A 104 -14.47 6.00 -5.12
N PHE A 105 -15.44 6.91 -5.27
CA PHE A 105 -16.87 6.55 -5.26
C PHE A 105 -17.19 5.72 -6.49
N PRO A 106 -17.77 4.51 -6.35
CA PRO A 106 -18.03 3.66 -7.51
C PRO A 106 -18.79 4.48 -8.57
N PRO A 107 -18.47 4.31 -9.87
CA PRO A 107 -19.24 4.96 -10.91
C PRO A 107 -20.71 4.62 -10.72
N ALA A 108 -21.59 5.59 -10.98
CA ALA A 108 -23.02 5.36 -10.90
C ALA A 108 -23.36 4.13 -11.74
N LEU A 109 -23.95 3.11 -11.10
CA LEU A 109 -24.36 1.86 -11.76
C LEU A 109 -25.66 2.04 -12.56
N SER A 110 -26.19 3.26 -12.58
CA SER A 110 -27.36 3.63 -13.37
C SER A 110 -27.05 3.48 -14.85
N PRO A 111 -27.94 2.86 -15.66
CA PRO A 111 -27.86 2.96 -17.11
C PRO A 111 -27.82 4.44 -17.52
N PRO A 112 -27.14 4.80 -18.62
CA PRO A 112 -27.23 6.15 -19.15
C PRO A 112 -28.70 6.48 -19.42
N THR A 113 -29.18 7.59 -18.86
CA THR A 113 -30.52 8.11 -19.17
C THR A 113 -30.49 8.63 -20.61
N ILE A 114 -31.37 8.09 -21.46
CA ILE A 114 -31.59 8.55 -22.84
C ILE A 114 -32.38 9.86 -22.82
#